data_AF-A0A0F9CVE6-F1
#
_entry.id   AF-A0A0F9CVE6-F1
#
_cell.length_a   1.000
_cell.length_b   1.000
_cell.length_c   1.000
_cell.angle_alpha   90.00
_cell.angle_beta   90.00
_cell.angle_gamma   90.00
#
_symmetry.space_group_name_H-M   'P 1'
#
loop_
_entity.id
_entity.type
_entity.pdbx_description
1 polymer ?
#
loop_
_entity_poly.entity_id
_entity_poly.type
_entity_poly.pdbx_seq_one_letter_code
_entity_poly.pdbx_strand_id
1 'polypeptide(L)'
;MKKPKWVIEKEQSRRADATQTLWLFGLHAVRDALLNPARAKLRLVTTRNAAEKLAEAIESSGVTPEIMDARKFDVPIDPGSVHQGAALETRALDWGPLEETCLAQEGQMPLVVLLDRVTDPHNVGAVLRSA
;
A
#
# COMPACT_ATOMS: atom_id res chain seq x y z
N MET A 1 23.30 -14.38 -27.66
CA MET A 1 23.82 -13.16 -27.00
C MET A 1 23.56 -13.25 -25.50
N LYS A 2 24.57 -13.01 -24.64
CA LYS A 2 24.37 -12.95 -23.18
C LYS A 2 23.71 -11.61 -22.83
N LYS A 3 22.64 -11.62 -22.03
CA LYS A 3 21.99 -10.39 -21.56
C LYS A 3 23.00 -9.50 -20.83
N PRO A 4 22.95 -8.16 -21.01
CA PRO A 4 23.80 -7.23 -20.26
C PRO A 4 23.57 -7.33 -18.75
N LYS A 5 24.65 -7.17 -17.96
CA LYS A 5 24.62 -7.30 -16.49
C LYS A 5 23.57 -6.39 -15.82
N TRP A 6 23.43 -5.14 -16.29
CA TRP A 6 22.46 -4.17 -15.76
C TRP A 6 21.00 -4.60 -15.96
N VAL A 7 20.70 -5.34 -17.04
CA VAL A 7 19.35 -5.87 -17.30
C VAL A 7 19.02 -6.98 -16.30
N ILE A 8 20.00 -7.84 -16.01
CA ILE A 8 19.84 -8.94 -15.05
C ILE A 8 19.66 -8.39 -13.63
N GLU A 9 20.46 -7.39 -13.23
CA GLU A 9 20.34 -6.72 -11.93
C GLU A 9 18.97 -6.03 -11.78
N LYS A 10 18.50 -5.33 -12.82
CA LYS A 10 17.17 -4.70 -12.83
C LYS A 10 16.04 -5.74 -12.72
N GLU A 11 16.14 -6.86 -13.43
CA GLU A 11 15.19 -7.97 -13.35
C GLU A 11 15.20 -8.63 -11.95
N GLN A 12 16.37 -8.77 -11.32
CA GLN A 12 16.51 -9.33 -9.98
C GLN A 12 15.97 -8.40 -8.89
N SER A 13 16.25 -7.09 -8.96
CA SER A 13 15.71 -6.09 -8.03
C SER A 13 14.19 -6.07 -8.09
N ARG A 14 13.60 -6.03 -9.30
CA ARG A 14 12.14 -6.06 -9.47
C ARG A 14 11.51 -7.33 -8.87
N ARG A 15 12.18 -8.48 -8.97
CA ARG A 15 11.73 -9.73 -8.34
C ARG A 15 11.83 -9.68 -6.82
N ALA A 16 12.89 -9.10 -6.28
CA ALA A 16 13.05 -8.93 -4.83
C ALA A 16 11.98 -8.00 -4.25
N ASP A 17 11.72 -6.86 -4.90
CA ASP A 17 10.70 -5.89 -4.50
C ASP A 17 9.29 -6.52 -4.51
N ALA A 18 8.99 -7.38 -5.50
CA ALA A 18 7.72 -8.11 -5.57
C ALA A 18 7.53 -9.12 -4.42
N THR A 19 8.62 -9.57 -3.80
CA THR A 19 8.57 -10.48 -2.63
C THR A 19 8.64 -9.76 -1.28
N GLN A 20 9.00 -8.48 -1.27
CA GLN A 20 9.03 -7.69 -0.05
C GLN A 20 7.61 -7.39 0.43
N THR A 21 7.39 -7.61 1.73
CA THR A 21 6.16 -7.21 2.40
C THR A 21 6.37 -5.87 3.08
N LEU A 22 5.29 -5.11 3.21
CA LEU A 22 5.26 -3.82 3.87
C LEU A 22 4.02 -3.73 4.75
N TRP A 23 4.17 -3.00 5.86
CA TRP A 23 3.11 -2.76 6.82
C TRP A 23 2.48 -1.38 6.60
N LEU A 24 1.17 -1.37 6.36
CA LEU A 24 0.34 -0.18 6.39
C LEU A 24 -0.34 -0.11 7.75
N PHE A 25 -0.48 1.09 8.30
CA PHE A 25 -1.09 1.28 9.62
C PHE A 25 -1.95 2.54 9.66
N GLY A 26 -2.88 2.60 10.63
CA GLY A 26 -3.89 3.65 10.71
C GLY A 26 -5.17 3.28 9.99
N LEU A 27 -6.30 3.81 10.46
CA LEU A 27 -7.63 3.37 10.00
C LEU A 27 -7.85 3.65 8.51
N HIS A 28 -7.52 4.84 8.02
CA HIS A 28 -7.76 5.20 6.62
C HIS A 28 -6.87 4.41 5.66
N ALA A 29 -5.56 4.35 5.93
CA ALA A 29 -4.63 3.63 5.08
C ALA A 29 -4.96 2.14 5.01
N VAL A 30 -5.33 1.52 6.13
CA VAL A 30 -5.77 0.12 6.17
C VAL A 30 -7.09 -0.07 5.44
N ARG A 31 -8.09 0.79 5.67
CA ARG A 31 -9.39 0.72 4.97
C ARG A 31 -9.20 0.78 3.44
N ASP A 32 -8.47 1.79 2.97
CA ASP A 32 -8.29 2.01 1.53
C ASP A 32 -7.47 0.87 0.91
N ALA A 33 -6.54 0.28 1.67
CA ALA A 33 -5.81 -0.92 1.26
C ALA A 33 -6.68 -2.19 1.22
N LEU A 34 -7.62 -2.35 2.16
CA LEU A 34 -8.59 -3.45 2.18
C LEU A 34 -9.56 -3.36 0.99
N LEU A 35 -10.00 -2.15 0.64
CA LEU A 35 -10.90 -1.93 -0.48
C LEU A 35 -10.21 -1.96 -1.85
N ASN A 36 -8.88 -1.93 -1.91
CA ASN A 36 -8.14 -1.98 -3.17
C ASN A 36 -8.01 -3.45 -3.66
N PRO A 37 -8.68 -3.83 -4.77
CA PRO A 37 -8.63 -5.20 -5.28
C PRO A 37 -7.25 -5.59 -5.85
N ALA A 38 -6.47 -4.63 -6.34
CA ALA A 38 -5.14 -4.87 -6.88
C ALA A 38 -4.08 -5.13 -5.79
N ARG A 39 -4.42 -4.88 -4.52
CA ARG A 39 -3.49 -5.06 -3.40
C ARG A 39 -3.56 -6.48 -2.84
N ALA A 40 -2.41 -7.15 -2.80
CA ALA A 40 -2.23 -8.41 -2.10
C ALA A 40 -2.14 -8.18 -0.58
N LYS A 41 -3.16 -8.65 0.14
CA LYS A 41 -3.33 -8.53 1.59
C LYS A 41 -2.84 -9.82 2.24
N LEU A 42 -1.95 -9.72 3.22
CA LEU A 42 -1.29 -10.89 3.81
C LEU A 42 -1.79 -11.14 5.24
N ARG A 43 -1.70 -10.12 6.10
CA ARG A 43 -2.08 -10.24 7.51
C ARG A 43 -2.71 -8.95 8.00
N LEU A 44 -3.97 -9.03 8.41
CA LEU A 44 -4.69 -7.93 9.03
C LEU A 44 -4.67 -8.10 10.55
N VAL A 45 -4.14 -7.12 11.27
CA VAL A 45 -4.12 -7.08 12.73
C VAL A 45 -4.90 -5.87 13.19
N THR A 46 -5.90 -6.07 14.05
CA THR A 46 -6.73 -4.98 14.56
C THR A 46 -7.02 -5.13 16.05
N THR A 47 -7.30 -4.01 16.71
CA THR A 47 -8.02 -4.03 17.98
C THR A 47 -9.51 -4.21 17.71
N ARG A 48 -10.30 -4.65 18.71
CA ARG A 48 -11.76 -4.83 18.54
C ARG A 48 -12.46 -3.55 18.03
N ASN A 49 -12.14 -2.40 18.62
CA ASN A 49 -12.69 -1.10 18.21
C ASN A 49 -12.28 -0.72 16.76
N ALA A 50 -11.07 -1.06 16.34
CA ALA A 50 -10.65 -0.81 14.96
C ALA A 50 -11.34 -1.77 13.97
N ALA A 51 -11.53 -3.03 14.36
CA ALA A 51 -12.27 -4.01 13.55
C ALA A 51 -13.71 -3.55 13.30
N GLU A 52 -14.40 -3.04 14.33
CA GLU A 52 -15.75 -2.48 14.22
C GLU A 52 -15.79 -1.30 13.24
N LYS A 53 -14.83 -0.38 13.32
CA LYS A 53 -14.73 0.76 12.40
C LYS A 53 -14.39 0.37 10.96
N LEU A 54 -13.76 -0.78 10.77
CA LEU A 54 -13.35 -1.31 9.47
C LEU A 54 -14.28 -2.40 8.93
N ALA A 55 -15.40 -2.68 9.60
CA ALA A 55 -16.23 -3.87 9.35
C ALA A 55 -16.60 -4.04 7.86
N GLU A 56 -17.10 -2.99 7.22
CA GLU A 56 -17.48 -3.00 5.80
C GLU A 56 -16.29 -3.31 4.88
N ALA A 57 -15.12 -2.69 5.13
CA ALA A 57 -13.93 -2.92 4.32
C ALA A 57 -13.34 -4.32 4.54
N ILE A 58 -13.40 -4.82 5.78
CA ILE A 58 -12.99 -6.19 6.13
C ILE A 58 -13.86 -7.19 5.39
N GLU A 59 -15.18 -7.04 5.46
CA GLU A 59 -16.16 -7.88 4.76
C GLU A 59 -15.93 -7.87 3.25
N SER A 60 -15.84 -6.67 2.65
CA SER A 60 -15.58 -6.50 1.22
C SER A 60 -14.25 -7.13 0.76
N SER A 61 -13.22 -7.05 1.60
CA SER A 61 -11.91 -7.63 1.29
C SER A 61 -11.84 -9.16 1.43
N GLY A 62 -12.76 -9.77 2.18
CA GLY A 62 -12.73 -11.19 2.54
C GLY A 62 -11.60 -11.59 3.51
N VAL A 63 -10.82 -10.64 4.03
CA VAL A 63 -9.71 -10.91 4.95
C VAL A 63 -10.25 -11.07 6.37
N THR A 64 -9.81 -12.11 7.08
CA THR A 64 -10.14 -12.26 8.51
C THR A 64 -9.14 -11.49 9.38
N PRO A 65 -9.58 -10.60 10.29
CA PRO A 65 -8.71 -9.86 11.18
C PRO A 65 -8.21 -10.72 12.35
N GLU A 66 -6.94 -10.57 12.70
CA GLU A 66 -6.38 -11.01 13.98
C GLU A 66 -6.65 -9.93 15.03
N ILE A 67 -7.48 -10.25 16.04
CA ILE A 67 -7.84 -9.31 17.10
C ILE A 67 -6.79 -9.33 18.21
N MET A 68 -6.14 -8.19 18.45
CA MET A 68 -5.17 -7.99 19.53
C MET A 68 -5.64 -6.94 20.55
N ASP A 69 -5.10 -7.03 21.77
CA ASP A 69 -5.27 -5.98 22.78
C ASP A 69 -4.44 -4.73 22.40
N ALA A 70 -5.01 -3.54 22.60
CA ALA A 70 -4.34 -2.29 22.26
C ALA A 70 -3.00 -2.09 22.99
N ARG A 71 -2.84 -2.65 24.19
CA ARG A 71 -1.61 -2.59 25.00
C ARG A 71 -0.56 -3.60 24.55
N LYS A 72 -0.93 -4.57 23.71
CA LYS A 72 -0.08 -5.66 23.20
C LYS A 72 -0.08 -5.68 21.67
N PHE A 73 -0.21 -4.52 21.04
CA PHE A 73 -0.29 -4.40 19.59
C PHE A 73 1.10 -4.62 18.96
N ASP A 74 1.49 -5.90 18.87
CA ASP A 74 2.84 -6.34 18.49
C ASP A 74 2.91 -6.62 16.99
N VAL A 75 2.90 -5.54 16.22
CA VAL A 75 3.16 -5.53 14.78
C VAL A 75 4.49 -4.82 14.49
N PRO A 76 5.25 -5.26 13.48
CA PRO A 76 6.59 -4.75 13.19
C PRO A 76 6.52 -3.40 12.44
N ILE A 77 5.97 -2.39 13.13
CA ILE A 77 5.91 -0.99 12.71
C ILE A 77 6.74 -0.14 13.67
N ASP A 78 7.07 1.08 13.27
CA ASP A 78 7.81 2.00 14.14
C ASP A 78 7.01 2.29 15.42
N PRO A 79 7.61 2.23 16.63
CA PRO A 79 6.90 2.44 17.90
C PRO A 79 6.20 3.80 18.04
N GLY A 80 6.65 4.83 17.32
CA GLY A 80 6.04 6.16 17.28
C GLY A 80 4.85 6.26 16.31
N SER A 81 4.53 5.19 15.59
CA SER A 81 3.46 5.17 14.58
C SER A 81 2.07 5.36 15.20
N VAL A 82 1.28 6.28 14.65
CA VAL A 82 -0.13 6.46 15.03
C VAL A 82 -1.00 5.42 14.31
N HIS A 83 -0.92 4.16 14.74
CA HIS A 83 -1.58 3.02 14.08
C HIS A 83 -3.09 2.94 14.35
N GLN A 84 -3.61 3.65 15.36
CA GLN A 84 -5.05 3.70 15.69
C GLN A 84 -5.69 2.30 15.89
N GLY A 85 -4.87 1.33 16.29
CA GLY A 85 -5.29 -0.06 16.49
C GLY A 85 -5.52 -0.86 15.22
N ALA A 86 -5.01 -0.45 14.05
CA ALA A 86 -5.10 -1.21 12.81
C ALA A 86 -3.76 -1.24 12.06
N ALA A 87 -3.39 -2.42 11.58
CA ALA A 87 -2.22 -2.63 10.74
C ALA A 87 -2.48 -3.76 9.73
N LEU A 88 -1.97 -3.62 8.52
CA LEU A 88 -2.14 -4.56 7.43
C LEU A 88 -0.80 -4.79 6.74
N GLU A 89 -0.34 -6.04 6.78
CA GLU A 89 0.77 -6.50 5.97
C GLU A 89 0.30 -6.73 4.53
N THR A 90 1.04 -6.17 3.58
CA THR A 90 0.73 -6.25 2.15
C THR A 90 1.99 -6.47 1.34
N ARG A 91 1.85 -6.87 0.07
CA ARG A 91 2.94 -6.68 -0.89
C ARG A 91 2.92 -5.26 -1.44
N ALA A 92 4.06 -4.81 -1.97
CA ALA A 92 4.11 -3.62 -2.80
C ALA A 92 3.07 -3.71 -3.92
N LEU A 93 2.43 -2.57 -4.23
CA LEU A 93 1.49 -2.53 -5.35
C LEU A 93 2.29 -2.61 -6.65
N ASP A 94 1.88 -3.48 -7.56
CA ASP A 94 2.39 -3.47 -8.91
C ASP A 94 1.65 -2.38 -9.69
N TRP A 95 2.32 -1.25 -9.90
CA TRP A 95 1.76 -0.12 -10.64
C TRP A 95 1.78 -0.34 -12.16
N GLY A 96 2.45 -1.40 -12.62
CA GLY A 96 2.73 -1.61 -14.03
C GLY A 96 3.79 -0.66 -14.60
N PRO A 97 4.07 -0.76 -15.90
CA PRO A 97 4.97 0.16 -16.61
C PRO A 97 4.40 1.57 -16.67
N LEU A 98 5.25 2.59 -16.48
CA LEU A 98 4.86 4.00 -16.53
C LEU A 98 4.17 4.36 -17.85
N GLU A 99 4.67 3.82 -18.96
CA GLU A 99 4.10 4.03 -20.28
C GLU A 99 2.64 3.55 -20.31
N GLU A 100 2.35 2.38 -19.75
CA GLU A 100 0.99 1.86 -19.69
C GLU A 100 0.09 2.67 -18.74
N THR A 101 0.62 3.12 -17.60
CA THR A 101 -0.14 3.90 -16.61
C THR A 101 -0.44 5.33 -17.07
N CYS A 102 0.46 5.96 -17.83
CA CYS A 102 0.33 7.36 -18.26
C CYS A 102 -0.28 7.53 -19.66
N LEU A 103 -0.44 6.44 -20.43
CA LEU A 103 -1.08 6.51 -21.74
C LEU A 103 -2.59 6.71 -21.58
N ALA A 104 -3.14 7.60 -22.39
CA ALA A 104 -4.57 7.78 -22.53
C ALA A 104 -5.20 6.52 -23.14
N GLN A 105 -6.32 6.06 -22.58
CA GLN A 105 -7.22 5.20 -23.35
C GLN A 105 -7.90 6.02 -24.46
N GLU A 106 -8.37 5.34 -25.50
CA GLU A 106 -9.02 6.00 -26.65
C GLU A 106 -10.22 6.85 -26.17
N GLY A 107 -10.22 8.14 -26.52
CA GLY A 107 -11.25 9.09 -26.08
C GLY A 107 -11.05 9.69 -24.68
N GLN A 108 -9.97 9.38 -23.97
CA GLN A 108 -9.63 9.99 -22.68
C GLN A 108 -8.50 11.03 -22.80
N MET A 109 -8.51 12.01 -21.90
CA MET A 109 -7.39 12.95 -21.71
C MET A 109 -6.73 12.64 -20.36
N PRO A 110 -5.50 12.11 -20.33
CA PRO A 110 -4.88 11.68 -19.09
C PRO A 110 -4.43 12.93 -18.30
N LEU A 111 -4.79 12.98 -17.01
CA LEU A 111 -4.24 13.96 -16.09
C LEU A 111 -3.03 13.34 -15.39
N VAL A 112 -1.86 13.93 -15.61
CA VAL A 112 -0.62 13.51 -14.96
C VAL A 112 -0.12 14.65 -14.08
N VAL A 113 0.10 14.36 -12.81
CA VAL A 113 0.68 15.31 -11.84
C VAL A 113 2.15 14.97 -11.62
N LEU A 114 3.05 15.91 -11.94
CA LEU A 114 4.50 15.76 -11.73
C LEU A 114 4.93 16.58 -10.51
N LEU A 115 5.58 15.93 -9.55
CA LEU A 115 6.14 16.56 -8.36
C LEU A 115 7.65 16.71 -8.50
N ASP A 116 8.13 17.92 -8.77
CA ASP A 116 9.57 18.21 -8.83
C ASP A 116 10.10 18.64 -7.45
N ARG A 117 11.07 17.88 -6.93
CA ARG A 117 11.77 18.16 -5.65
C ARG A 117 10.86 18.37 -4.43
N VAL A 118 9.69 17.73 -4.39
CA VAL A 118 8.89 17.65 -3.16
C VAL A 118 9.51 16.64 -2.22
N THR A 119 10.11 17.10 -1.13
CA THR A 119 10.84 16.25 -0.17
C THR A 119 10.06 15.96 1.11
N ASP A 120 9.02 16.74 1.42
CA ASP A 120 8.19 16.55 2.61
C ASP A 120 7.08 15.51 2.31
N PRO A 121 7.07 14.35 3.01
CA PRO A 121 6.03 13.33 2.84
C PRO A 121 4.61 13.82 3.11
N HIS A 122 4.44 14.84 3.97
CA HIS A 122 3.12 15.42 4.24
C HIS A 122 2.55 16.10 3.00
N ASN A 123 3.38 16.84 2.26
CA ASN A 123 2.99 17.52 1.02
C ASN A 123 2.65 16.51 -0.08
N VAL A 124 3.47 15.46 -0.24
CA VAL A 124 3.18 14.36 -1.18
C VAL A 124 1.83 13.72 -0.85
N GLY A 125 1.61 13.39 0.43
CA GLY A 125 0.36 12.79 0.86
C GLY A 125 -0.86 13.72 0.69
N ALA A 126 -0.69 15.03 0.82
CA ALA A 126 -1.76 16.00 0.56
C ALA A 126 -2.15 16.02 -0.91
N VAL A 127 -1.16 16.09 -1.82
CA VAL A 127 -1.43 16.06 -3.27
C VAL A 127 -2.15 14.77 -3.68
N LEU A 128 -1.68 13.61 -3.21
CA LEU A 128 -2.31 12.32 -3.55
C LEU A 128 -3.76 12.21 -3.09
N ARG A 129 -4.19 12.96 -2.07
CA ARG A 129 -5.59 12.99 -1.61
C ARG A 129 -6.45 14.02 -2.35
N SER A 130 -5.85 14.95 -3.08
CA SER A 130 -6.53 16.07 -3.73
C SER A 130 -6.58 15.97 -5.25
N ALA A 131 -5.64 15.22 -5.85
CA ALA A 131 -5.54 15.02 -7.29
C ALA A 131 -6.64 14.12 -7.85
#